data_AF-A0A9D9HNB6-F1
#
_entry.id   AF-A0A9D9HNB6-F1
#
_cell.length_a   1.000
_cell.length_b   1.000
_cell.length_c   1.000
_cell.angle_alpha   90.00
_cell.angle_beta   90.00
_cell.angle_gamma   90.00
#
_symmetry.space_group_name_H-M   'P 1'
#
loop_
_entity.id
_entity.type
_entity.pdbx_description
1 polymer ?
#
loop_
_entity_poly.entity_id
_entity_poly.type
_entity_poly.pdbx_seq_one_letter_code
_entity_poly.pdbx_strand_id
1 'polypeptide(L)'
;MPYSYDNTERKIMRRRLIKESPFFANSTAHDGNGWDNKMPVFKINRGNTLMVMEMRKLWRILNYLLYSSPAGKNKEKEIKAIESIKTISRKQNCVVKMKYGTEIKNHLRFLKEYLPQEKKEQVKEKPELFDNSDKPDIEKYKKEMVGRHYKFIISPENPEMDCKALAKTLVARLEVLTGHKFVWLAAVHTDTGHPHAHLLINGVDARGKKVECFRGTLLKHTIREMAKQICTEIKGERTIEEIRASISKLPEANRYCTLDKAISLYSYVSKNNENKNYETCVRSQNEIMYKRLCHLEKIGLAVKRKNNNIFDLEKNWEEKLRSLGRYSSYLKARNDLLFTSNVELKVFKGENGESAKGIITKIYKMNYEESWDNAIVVENKAENKSWFIPVHKEPNSRLLGAEVNCYKRDNGKFNTVIHVTKWNSLEK
;
A
#
# COMPACT_ATOMS: atom_id res chain seq x y z
N MET A 1 45.60 23.69 51.25
CA MET A 1 47.07 23.78 51.12
C MET A 1 47.72 22.98 52.24
N PRO A 2 48.95 22.48 52.08
CA PRO A 2 49.70 22.22 50.83
C PRO A 2 49.53 20.72 50.46
N TYR A 3 50.42 19.95 49.81
CA TYR A 3 51.63 20.20 49.01
C TYR A 3 51.64 19.20 47.82
N SER A 4 52.68 19.26 46.98
CA SER A 4 53.01 18.35 45.87
C SER A 4 54.07 17.32 46.28
N TYR A 5 54.31 16.28 45.45
CA TYR A 5 55.57 16.14 44.69
C TYR A 5 55.46 15.01 43.64
N ASP A 6 56.54 14.77 42.89
CA ASP A 6 56.53 14.54 41.44
C ASP A 6 57.52 13.42 41.01
N ASN A 7 57.52 13.12 39.70
CA ASN A 7 58.57 12.44 38.90
C ASN A 7 58.69 10.91 38.89
N THR A 8 58.14 10.35 37.80
CA THR A 8 58.85 9.59 36.73
C THR A 8 60.04 8.68 37.07
N GLU A 9 60.01 7.46 36.51
CA GLU A 9 61.23 6.86 35.93
C GLU A 9 60.96 6.02 34.67
N ARG A 10 62.00 5.80 33.86
CA ARG A 10 61.95 5.26 32.48
C ARG A 10 62.40 3.79 32.40
N LYS A 11 61.88 3.03 31.43
CA LYS A 11 62.73 2.08 30.66
C LYS A 11 62.17 1.71 29.28
N ILE A 12 63.08 1.40 28.36
CA ILE A 12 62.87 1.27 26.90
C ILE A 12 63.51 -0.04 26.41
N MET A 13 63.04 -0.58 25.28
CA MET A 13 63.61 -1.70 24.47
C MET A 13 63.22 -3.14 24.93
N ARG A 14 63.03 -4.14 24.04
CA ARG A 14 63.34 -4.25 22.59
C ARG A 14 62.48 -5.33 21.86
N ARG A 15 62.14 -5.04 20.60
CA ARG A 15 61.79 -5.91 19.43
C ARG A 15 61.78 -7.46 19.59
N ARG A 16 60.73 -8.10 19.06
CA ARG A 16 60.75 -8.85 17.78
C ARG A 16 59.34 -9.17 17.26
N LEU A 17 59.18 -9.14 15.94
CA LEU A 17 57.96 -9.47 15.17
C LEU A 17 58.34 -10.47 14.08
N ILE A 18 57.57 -11.54 13.90
CA ILE A 18 57.30 -12.22 12.63
C ILE A 18 55.99 -13.04 12.80
N LYS A 19 55.29 -13.20 11.66
CA LYS A 19 53.97 -13.79 11.39
C LYS A 19 53.79 -15.21 11.98
N GLU A 20 52.58 -15.75 12.22
CA GLU A 20 51.49 -15.98 11.24
C GLU A 20 50.06 -15.63 11.70
N SER A 21 49.12 -15.66 10.75
CA SER A 21 47.71 -15.22 10.89
C SER A 21 46.80 -16.32 11.45
N PRO A 22 45.59 -15.98 11.95
CA PRO A 22 44.47 -15.80 11.02
C PRO A 22 43.53 -14.63 11.34
N PHE A 23 42.56 -14.46 10.43
CA PHE A 23 41.29 -13.72 10.54
C PHE A 23 40.86 -13.23 11.94
N PHE A 24 40.31 -12.00 11.95
CA PHE A 24 39.71 -11.21 13.04
C PHE A 24 40.63 -10.19 13.76
N ALA A 25 39.98 -9.09 14.18
CA ALA A 25 40.50 -7.97 14.99
C ALA A 25 41.62 -7.09 14.39
N ASN A 26 41.24 -6.14 13.52
CA ASN A 26 41.11 -4.73 13.95
C ASN A 26 40.75 -3.78 12.80
N SER A 27 39.54 -3.23 12.85
CA SER A 27 39.23 -1.91 12.30
C SER A 27 38.35 -1.11 13.26
N THR A 28 38.90 -0.79 14.44
CA THR A 28 38.54 0.47 15.11
C THR A 28 39.08 1.65 14.32
N ALA A 29 38.60 1.82 13.09
CA ALA A 29 38.72 3.05 12.33
C ALA A 29 37.49 3.91 12.64
N HIS A 30 37.68 5.22 12.80
CA HIS A 30 36.57 6.16 12.80
C HIS A 30 36.07 6.33 11.36
N ASP A 31 35.16 5.44 10.97
CA ASP A 31 34.30 5.65 9.81
C ASP A 31 33.46 6.90 10.10
N GLY A 32 33.90 8.05 9.58
CA GLY A 32 33.31 9.34 9.87
C GLY A 32 31.82 9.33 9.55
N ASN A 33 30.98 9.37 10.59
CA ASN A 33 29.53 9.47 10.47
C ASN A 33 29.15 10.79 9.78
N GLY A 34 29.09 10.76 8.44
CA GLY A 34 28.75 11.90 7.57
C GLY A 34 27.32 12.42 7.71
N TRP A 35 26.62 12.01 8.77
CA TRP A 35 25.32 12.50 9.21
C TRP A 35 25.39 13.87 9.89
N ASP A 36 26.54 14.27 10.44
CA ASP A 36 26.70 15.53 11.20
C ASP A 36 26.89 16.79 10.34
N ASN A 37 27.00 16.64 9.01
CA ASN A 37 26.97 17.77 8.09
C ASN A 37 25.54 18.32 7.93
N LYS A 38 25.13 19.20 8.87
CA LYS A 38 23.97 20.09 8.73
C LYS A 38 24.13 20.98 7.50
N MET A 39 23.68 20.51 6.35
CA MET A 39 23.48 21.37 5.18
C MET A 39 22.47 22.49 5.52
N PRO A 40 22.60 23.68 4.91
CA PRO A 40 21.75 24.82 5.22
C PRO A 40 20.28 24.44 5.07
N VAL A 41 19.48 24.85 6.06
CA VAL A 41 18.04 24.66 6.06
C VAL A 41 17.49 25.36 4.81
N PHE A 42 17.14 24.59 3.77
CA PHE A 42 16.32 25.07 2.67
C PHE A 42 15.14 25.82 3.29
N LYS A 43 14.93 27.08 2.92
CA LYS A 43 13.89 27.93 3.52
C LYS A 43 12.51 27.35 3.21
N ILE A 44 12.06 26.45 4.06
CA ILE A 44 10.74 25.85 4.00
C ILE A 44 9.72 26.96 4.17
N ASN A 45 8.84 27.10 3.18
CA ASN A 45 7.81 28.13 3.16
C ASN A 45 6.91 28.01 4.42
N ARG A 46 6.58 29.13 5.08
CA ARG A 46 5.98 29.11 6.44
C ARG A 46 4.72 28.23 6.57
N GLY A 47 3.93 28.08 5.50
CA GLY A 47 2.76 27.20 5.46
C GLY A 47 3.04 25.69 5.65
N ASN A 48 4.28 25.22 5.41
CA ASN A 48 4.65 23.81 5.55
C ASN A 48 5.12 23.43 6.98
N THR A 49 5.16 24.38 7.92
CA THR A 49 5.79 24.20 9.25
C THR A 49 5.16 23.06 10.06
N LEU A 50 3.82 23.03 10.16
CA LEU A 50 3.08 21.99 10.87
C LEU A 50 3.35 20.58 10.31
N MET A 51 3.26 20.43 8.98
CA MET A 51 3.52 19.15 8.32
C MET A 51 4.97 18.68 8.55
N VAL A 52 5.94 19.60 8.49
CA VAL A 52 7.36 19.28 8.77
C VAL A 52 7.58 18.90 10.24
N MET A 53 6.84 19.49 11.18
CA MET A 53 6.87 19.08 12.59
C MET A 53 6.29 17.68 12.81
N GLU A 54 5.15 17.36 12.21
CA GLU A 54 4.56 16.00 12.24
C GLU A 54 5.50 14.95 11.65
N MET A 55 6.10 15.27 10.51
CA MET A 55 7.09 14.41 9.88
C MET A 55 8.29 14.21 10.81
N ARG A 56 8.89 15.27 11.37
CA ARG A 56 10.01 15.17 12.32
C ARG A 56 9.67 14.31 13.55
N LYS A 57 8.43 14.38 14.08
CA LYS A 57 7.95 13.47 15.14
C LYS A 57 7.98 12.01 14.67
N LEU A 58 7.43 11.70 13.49
CA LEU A 58 7.42 10.36 12.92
C LEU A 58 8.83 9.82 12.66
N TRP A 59 9.74 10.63 12.10
CA TRP A 59 11.15 10.28 11.90
C TRP A 59 11.84 9.96 13.23
N ARG A 60 11.60 10.76 14.28
CA ARG A 60 12.16 10.49 15.63
C ARG A 60 11.66 9.17 16.21
N ILE A 61 10.37 8.87 16.08
CA ILE A 61 9.79 7.59 16.52
C ILE A 61 10.45 6.43 15.78
N LEU A 62 10.48 6.49 14.44
CA LEU A 62 11.06 5.43 13.61
C LEU A 62 12.54 5.18 13.91
N ASN A 63 13.31 6.22 14.22
CA ASN A 63 14.75 6.06 14.49
C ASN A 63 15.00 5.34 15.80
N TYR A 64 14.15 5.64 16.80
CA TYR A 64 14.14 4.91 18.05
C TYR A 64 13.76 3.43 17.83
N LEU A 65 12.67 3.16 17.09
CA LEU A 65 12.15 1.80 16.93
C LEU A 65 12.97 0.86 16.04
N LEU A 66 13.72 1.40 15.07
CA LEU A 66 14.46 0.58 14.10
C LEU A 66 15.96 0.47 14.42
N TYR A 67 16.54 1.44 15.14
CA TYR A 67 17.99 1.60 15.23
C TYR A 67 18.53 1.94 16.63
N SER A 68 17.68 2.22 17.63
CA SER A 68 18.16 2.43 19.01
C SER A 68 18.25 1.10 19.76
N SER A 69 19.46 0.72 20.17
CA SER A 69 19.68 -0.48 20.98
C SER A 69 18.99 -0.34 22.36
N PRO A 70 18.35 -1.40 22.89
CA PRO A 70 17.85 -1.43 24.27
C PRO A 70 18.93 -1.15 25.32
N ALA A 71 20.20 -1.39 24.98
CA ALA A 71 21.35 -1.17 25.85
C ALA A 71 21.72 0.33 26.00
N GLY A 72 20.96 1.04 26.83
CA GLY A 72 21.55 1.97 27.80
C GLY A 72 21.95 3.39 27.38
N LYS A 73 21.77 3.83 26.13
CA LYS A 73 22.21 5.18 25.70
C LYS A 73 21.15 6.04 24.98
N ASN A 74 19.97 6.22 25.59
CA ASN A 74 19.20 7.50 25.67
C ASN A 74 17.75 7.27 26.18
N LYS A 75 17.54 7.13 27.50
CA LYS A 75 16.17 7.12 28.10
C LYS A 75 15.35 8.35 27.69
N GLU A 76 15.99 9.51 27.54
CA GLU A 76 15.33 10.75 27.11
C GLU A 76 14.78 10.67 25.67
N LYS A 77 15.49 10.03 24.74
CA LYS A 77 15.00 9.83 23.35
C LYS A 77 13.84 8.84 23.32
N GLU A 78 13.90 7.79 24.14
CA GLU A 78 12.81 6.84 24.34
C GLU A 78 11.55 7.53 24.89
N ILE A 79 11.67 8.27 26.00
CA ILE A 79 10.56 9.04 26.60
C ILE A 79 9.95 9.97 25.54
N LYS A 80 10.77 10.76 24.85
CA LYS A 80 10.32 11.67 23.78
C LYS A 80 9.69 10.95 22.58
N ALA A 81 10.10 9.72 22.26
CA ALA A 81 9.46 8.90 21.24
C ALA A 81 8.10 8.36 21.72
N ILE A 82 8.01 7.88 22.96
CA ILE A 82 6.77 7.42 23.61
C ILE A 82 5.75 8.57 23.71
N GLU A 83 6.16 9.75 24.15
CA GLU A 83 5.33 10.97 24.16
C GLU A 83 4.81 11.32 22.76
N SER A 84 5.65 11.14 21.73
CA SER A 84 5.22 11.38 20.35
C SER A 84 4.18 10.35 19.90
N ILE A 85 4.34 9.07 20.28
CA ILE A 85 3.38 7.99 20.02
C ILE A 85 2.04 8.27 20.74
N LYS A 86 2.06 8.79 21.98
CA LYS A 86 0.85 9.17 22.72
C LYS A 86 -0.02 10.22 22.00
N THR A 87 0.56 11.02 21.10
CA THR A 87 -0.20 11.98 20.27
C THR A 87 -0.84 11.38 19.02
N ILE A 88 -0.56 10.11 18.71
CA ILE A 88 -1.14 9.39 17.55
C ILE A 88 -2.49 8.81 17.97
N SER A 89 -3.50 8.91 17.10
CA SER A 89 -4.82 8.30 17.37
C SER A 89 -4.69 6.80 17.65
N ARG A 90 -5.14 6.40 18.84
CA ARG A 90 -5.10 5.00 19.29
C ARG A 90 -6.28 4.16 18.79
N LYS A 91 -7.23 4.74 18.05
CA LYS A 91 -8.27 3.96 17.35
C LYS A 91 -7.65 2.83 16.53
N GLN A 92 -8.31 1.68 16.53
CA GLN A 92 -7.94 0.56 15.68
C GLN A 92 -8.08 0.94 14.19
N ASN A 93 -7.20 0.40 13.34
CA ASN A 93 -7.28 0.62 11.90
C ASN A 93 -8.08 -0.50 11.22
N CYS A 94 -8.92 -0.11 10.26
CA CYS A 94 -9.60 -1.02 9.36
C CYS A 94 -9.62 -0.41 7.94
N VAL A 95 -9.23 -1.22 6.96
CA VAL A 95 -9.35 -0.91 5.54
C VAL A 95 -10.68 -1.44 5.04
N VAL A 96 -11.56 -0.52 4.59
CA VAL A 96 -12.78 -0.89 3.88
C VAL A 96 -12.70 -0.48 2.41
N LYS A 97 -12.82 -1.49 1.54
CA LYS A 97 -12.99 -1.36 0.10
C LYS A 97 -14.41 -1.83 -0.26
N MET A 98 -15.04 -1.19 -1.24
CA MET A 98 -16.33 -1.61 -1.78
C MET A 98 -16.36 -1.43 -3.29
N LYS A 99 -16.93 -2.41 -3.99
CA LYS A 99 -17.31 -2.33 -5.41
C LYS A 99 -18.72 -2.88 -5.59
N TYR A 100 -19.41 -2.48 -6.65
CA TYR A 100 -20.74 -2.99 -6.97
C TYR A 100 -20.77 -3.61 -8.37
N GLY A 101 -21.55 -4.68 -8.50
CA GLY A 101 -21.90 -5.27 -9.78
C GLY A 101 -23.33 -4.92 -10.19
N THR A 102 -23.68 -5.21 -11.44
CA THR A 102 -25.02 -4.98 -12.03
C THR A 102 -25.57 -6.19 -12.79
N GLU A 103 -24.78 -7.25 -12.92
CA GLU A 103 -25.10 -8.45 -13.71
C GLU A 103 -25.26 -9.66 -12.76
N ILE A 104 -26.38 -10.38 -12.88
CA ILE A 104 -26.74 -11.51 -12.00
C ILE A 104 -25.70 -12.65 -12.06
N LYS A 105 -25.10 -12.88 -13.23
CA LYS A 105 -24.02 -13.85 -13.43
C LYS A 105 -22.80 -13.56 -12.52
N ASN A 106 -22.45 -12.28 -12.36
CA ASN A 106 -21.31 -11.87 -11.53
C ASN A 106 -21.65 -11.83 -10.02
N HIS A 107 -22.94 -11.77 -9.70
CA HIS A 107 -23.45 -11.96 -8.34
C HIS A 107 -23.32 -13.44 -7.94
N LEU A 108 -23.93 -14.33 -8.73
CA LEU A 108 -23.92 -15.77 -8.51
C LEU A 108 -22.50 -16.35 -8.49
N ARG A 109 -21.61 -15.87 -9.37
CA ARG A 109 -20.21 -16.30 -9.40
C ARG A 109 -19.45 -15.94 -8.13
N PHE A 110 -19.71 -14.77 -7.55
CA PHE A 110 -19.08 -14.37 -6.28
C PHE A 110 -19.61 -15.18 -5.11
N LEU A 111 -20.92 -15.46 -5.10
CA LEU A 111 -21.56 -16.31 -4.10
C LEU A 111 -21.04 -17.76 -4.13
N LYS A 112 -20.91 -18.35 -5.33
CA LYS A 112 -20.48 -19.75 -5.47
C LYS A 112 -18.97 -19.95 -5.38
N GLU A 113 -18.19 -19.13 -6.09
CA GLU A 113 -16.76 -19.43 -6.29
C GLU A 113 -15.85 -18.67 -5.33
N TYR A 114 -16.17 -17.40 -5.06
CA TYR A 114 -15.26 -16.47 -4.38
C TYR A 114 -15.46 -16.47 -2.86
N LEU A 115 -16.70 -16.28 -2.39
CA LEU A 115 -17.00 -16.27 -0.95
C LEU A 115 -16.52 -17.55 -0.23
N PRO A 116 -16.83 -18.78 -0.69
CA PRO A 116 -16.37 -20.02 -0.07
C PRO A 116 -14.98 -20.48 -0.58
N GLN A 117 -14.27 -19.66 -1.38
CA GLN A 117 -12.96 -20.00 -1.98
C GLN A 117 -12.91 -21.38 -2.66
N GLU A 118 -14.00 -21.77 -3.35
CA GLU A 118 -14.21 -23.12 -3.90
C GLU A 118 -13.02 -23.57 -4.76
N LYS A 119 -12.56 -22.71 -5.68
CA LYS A 119 -11.49 -22.96 -6.66
C LYS A 119 -10.04 -22.82 -6.12
N LYS A 120 -9.85 -22.70 -4.79
CA LYS A 120 -8.52 -22.60 -4.17
C LYS A 120 -8.12 -23.90 -3.47
N GLU A 121 -7.35 -24.75 -4.14
CA GLU A 121 -6.83 -26.01 -3.59
C GLU A 121 -5.88 -25.77 -2.40
N GLN A 122 -5.17 -24.64 -2.38
CA GLN A 122 -4.29 -24.24 -1.27
C GLN A 122 -5.05 -23.86 0.02
N VAL A 123 -6.34 -23.54 -0.08
CA VAL A 123 -7.19 -23.25 1.08
C VAL A 123 -7.80 -24.56 1.56
N LYS A 124 -7.13 -25.17 2.55
CA LYS A 124 -7.51 -26.46 3.15
C LYS A 124 -8.83 -26.38 3.92
N GLU A 125 -8.98 -25.35 4.74
CA GLU A 125 -10.19 -25.06 5.50
C GLU A 125 -10.99 -23.99 4.75
N LYS A 126 -12.11 -24.38 4.15
CA LYS A 126 -12.95 -23.45 3.39
C LYS A 126 -13.72 -22.53 4.34
N PRO A 127 -13.81 -21.23 4.06
CA PRO A 127 -14.48 -20.29 4.95
C PRO A 127 -16.00 -20.50 4.96
N GLU A 128 -16.57 -20.61 6.15
CA GLU A 128 -18.02 -20.74 6.34
C GLU A 128 -18.74 -19.44 5.93
N LEU A 129 -19.88 -19.60 5.25
CA LEU A 129 -20.76 -18.48 4.94
C LEU A 129 -21.64 -18.16 6.15
N PHE A 130 -21.75 -16.88 6.50
CA PHE A 130 -22.60 -16.40 7.58
C PHE A 130 -23.44 -15.19 7.19
N ASP A 131 -24.59 -15.05 7.82
CA ASP A 131 -25.36 -13.82 7.92
C ASP A 131 -25.52 -13.43 9.40
N ASN A 132 -26.59 -12.70 9.76
CA ASN A 132 -26.86 -12.37 11.16
C ASN A 132 -27.16 -13.61 12.04
N SER A 133 -27.70 -14.68 11.46
CA SER A 133 -28.11 -15.93 12.14
C SER A 133 -27.00 -16.98 12.28
N ASP A 134 -25.81 -16.71 11.74
CA ASP A 134 -24.68 -17.64 11.56
C ASP A 134 -24.95 -18.86 10.65
N LYS A 135 -26.20 -19.18 10.32
CA LYS A 135 -26.59 -20.30 9.46
C LYS A 135 -27.51 -19.83 8.31
N PRO A 136 -26.95 -19.11 7.32
CA PRO A 136 -27.74 -18.47 6.27
C PRO A 136 -28.46 -19.49 5.36
N ASP A 137 -29.70 -19.18 4.99
CA ASP A 137 -30.40 -19.87 3.91
C ASP A 137 -29.87 -19.37 2.55
N ILE A 138 -28.86 -20.07 2.05
CA ILE A 138 -28.20 -19.78 0.78
C ILE A 138 -29.16 -19.94 -0.42
N GLU A 139 -30.13 -20.87 -0.36
CA GLU A 139 -31.09 -21.08 -1.45
C GLU A 139 -32.16 -20.00 -1.49
N LYS A 140 -32.63 -19.51 -0.33
CA LYS A 140 -33.44 -18.28 -0.26
C LYS A 140 -32.67 -17.08 -0.80
N TYR A 141 -31.41 -16.89 -0.41
CA TYR A 141 -30.58 -15.81 -0.96
C TYR A 141 -30.46 -15.91 -2.50
N LYS A 142 -30.26 -17.11 -3.05
CA LYS A 142 -30.20 -17.36 -4.50
C LYS A 142 -31.52 -17.06 -5.23
N LYS A 143 -32.68 -17.20 -4.56
CA LYS A 143 -34.00 -16.85 -5.12
C LYS A 143 -34.26 -15.33 -5.08
N GLU A 144 -33.75 -14.64 -4.06
CA GLU A 144 -33.97 -13.20 -3.83
C GLU A 144 -32.87 -12.29 -4.44
N MET A 145 -31.74 -12.86 -4.89
CA MET A 145 -30.64 -12.07 -5.45
C MET A 145 -31.01 -11.35 -6.76
N VAL A 146 -30.65 -10.07 -6.88
CA VAL A 146 -30.82 -9.29 -8.11
C VAL A 146 -29.47 -9.02 -8.79
N GLY A 147 -29.49 -8.56 -10.04
CA GLY A 147 -28.27 -8.28 -10.80
C GLY A 147 -27.35 -7.26 -10.11
N ARG A 148 -27.94 -6.25 -9.46
CA ARG A 148 -27.21 -5.28 -8.64
C ARG A 148 -26.82 -5.89 -7.30
N HIS A 149 -25.56 -5.70 -6.90
CA HIS A 149 -25.03 -6.23 -5.66
C HIS A 149 -23.78 -5.46 -5.24
N TYR A 150 -23.45 -5.47 -3.96
CA TYR A 150 -22.32 -4.75 -3.37
C TYR A 150 -21.37 -5.73 -2.70
N LYS A 151 -20.09 -5.64 -3.02
CA LYS A 151 -19.01 -6.47 -2.48
C LYS A 151 -18.11 -5.57 -1.63
N PHE A 152 -18.08 -5.83 -0.33
CA PHE A 152 -17.23 -5.17 0.64
C PHE A 152 -16.08 -6.09 1.01
N ILE A 153 -14.92 -5.49 1.28
CA ILE A 153 -13.79 -6.16 1.91
C ILE A 153 -13.40 -5.33 3.12
N ILE A 154 -13.43 -5.96 4.29
CA ILE A 154 -13.25 -5.36 5.60
C ILE A 154 -12.01 -6.02 6.22
N SER A 155 -10.88 -5.30 6.19
CA SER A 155 -9.57 -5.81 6.60
C SER A 155 -9.04 -5.00 7.78
N PRO A 156 -9.15 -5.50 9.03
CA PRO A 156 -8.53 -4.88 10.21
C PRO A 156 -7.00 -4.97 10.16
N GLU A 157 -6.31 -4.04 10.82
CA GLU A 157 -4.84 -4.09 10.96
C GLU A 157 -4.38 -5.10 12.02
N ASN A 158 -5.16 -5.29 13.09
CA ASN A 158 -4.90 -6.30 14.11
C ASN A 158 -5.34 -7.69 13.58
N PRO A 159 -4.44 -8.70 13.53
CA PRO A 159 -4.73 -10.01 12.94
C PRO A 159 -5.65 -10.90 13.79
N GLU A 160 -5.80 -10.62 15.09
CA GLU A 160 -6.66 -11.36 16.01
C GLU A 160 -8.10 -10.82 16.06
N MET A 161 -8.43 -9.87 15.19
CA MET A 161 -9.76 -9.25 15.16
C MET A 161 -10.81 -10.28 14.74
N ASP A 162 -11.89 -10.36 15.52
CA ASP A 162 -13.08 -11.12 15.11
C ASP A 162 -13.74 -10.42 13.91
N CYS A 163 -13.37 -10.88 12.71
CA CYS A 163 -13.89 -10.38 11.45
C CYS A 163 -15.38 -10.72 11.25
N LYS A 164 -15.90 -11.75 11.93
CA LYS A 164 -17.31 -12.16 11.89
C LYS A 164 -18.18 -11.18 12.68
N ALA A 165 -17.80 -10.90 13.93
CA ALA A 165 -18.44 -9.89 14.78
C ALA A 165 -18.32 -8.48 14.17
N LEU A 166 -17.15 -8.12 13.63
CA LEU A 166 -16.92 -6.86 12.93
C LEU A 166 -17.88 -6.68 11.73
N ALA A 167 -18.03 -7.71 10.88
CA ALA A 167 -18.93 -7.67 9.73
C ALA A 167 -20.39 -7.56 10.15
N LYS A 168 -20.86 -8.41 11.09
CA LYS A 168 -22.22 -8.34 11.66
C LYS A 168 -22.55 -6.96 12.21
N THR A 169 -21.68 -6.42 13.06
CA THR A 169 -21.86 -5.11 13.71
C THR A 169 -21.86 -3.97 12.70
N LEU A 170 -21.01 -4.04 11.66
CA LEU A 170 -20.98 -3.04 10.59
C LEU A 170 -22.29 -3.03 9.81
N VAL A 171 -22.84 -4.20 9.46
CA VAL A 171 -24.13 -4.27 8.77
C VAL A 171 -25.25 -3.76 9.68
N ALA A 172 -25.32 -4.17 10.94
CA ALA A 172 -26.33 -3.70 11.88
C ALA A 172 -26.34 -2.17 12.04
N ARG A 173 -25.17 -1.53 12.15
CA ARG A 173 -25.05 -0.06 12.18
C ARG A 173 -25.43 0.59 10.86
N LEU A 174 -25.13 -0.04 9.72
CA LEU A 174 -25.57 0.45 8.41
C LEU A 174 -27.08 0.35 8.22
N GLU A 175 -27.74 -0.69 8.74
CA GLU A 175 -29.21 -0.78 8.72
C GLU A 175 -29.84 0.37 9.51
N VAL A 176 -29.37 0.61 10.74
CA VAL A 176 -29.84 1.73 11.57
C VAL A 176 -29.64 3.07 10.87
N LEU A 177 -28.44 3.31 10.30
CA LEU A 177 -28.10 4.56 9.64
C LEU A 177 -28.88 4.82 8.34
N THR A 178 -29.27 3.77 7.60
CA THR A 178 -29.86 3.90 6.26
C THR A 178 -31.35 3.53 6.18
N GLY A 179 -31.91 2.96 7.26
CA GLY A 179 -33.28 2.44 7.31
C GLY A 179 -33.54 1.23 6.42
N HIS A 180 -32.51 0.65 5.80
CA HIS A 180 -32.59 -0.57 5.02
C HIS A 180 -32.53 -1.81 5.92
N LYS A 181 -33.12 -2.92 5.45
CA LYS A 181 -32.94 -4.25 6.03
C LYS A 181 -32.20 -5.16 5.06
N PHE A 182 -30.88 -5.12 5.11
CA PHE A 182 -30.04 -5.68 4.05
C PHE A 182 -30.18 -7.20 3.98
N VAL A 183 -30.29 -7.74 2.76
CA VAL A 183 -30.13 -9.17 2.52
C VAL A 183 -28.66 -9.38 2.16
N TRP A 184 -27.91 -10.08 3.01
CA TRP A 184 -26.45 -10.17 2.91
C TRP A 184 -25.90 -11.53 3.32
N LEU A 185 -24.70 -11.83 2.83
CA LEU A 185 -23.88 -12.98 3.20
C LEU A 185 -22.42 -12.52 3.34
N ALA A 186 -21.66 -13.16 4.21
CA ALA A 186 -20.24 -12.89 4.36
C ALA A 186 -19.43 -14.17 4.60
N ALA A 187 -18.11 -14.06 4.42
CA ALA A 187 -17.12 -15.09 4.71
C ALA A 187 -15.85 -14.42 5.27
N VAL A 188 -15.15 -15.07 6.20
CA VAL A 188 -13.84 -14.59 6.69
C VAL A 188 -12.74 -15.34 5.95
N HIS A 189 -11.90 -14.63 5.22
CA HIS A 189 -10.74 -15.21 4.51
C HIS A 189 -9.48 -15.02 5.34
N THR A 190 -8.68 -16.08 5.45
CA THR A 190 -7.45 -16.16 6.28
C THR A 190 -6.20 -16.49 5.46
N ASP A 191 -6.32 -16.63 4.15
CA ASP A 191 -5.27 -17.09 3.23
C ASP A 191 -4.29 -15.97 2.80
N THR A 192 -4.51 -14.75 3.27
CA THR A 192 -3.58 -13.62 3.14
C THR A 192 -2.98 -13.28 4.50
N GLY A 193 -1.94 -12.44 4.54
CA GLY A 193 -1.22 -12.11 5.79
C GLY A 193 -2.04 -11.47 6.93
N HIS A 194 -3.31 -11.13 6.70
CA HIS A 194 -4.27 -10.72 7.74
C HIS A 194 -5.67 -11.29 7.45
N PRO A 195 -6.38 -11.83 8.45
CA PRO A 195 -7.80 -12.18 8.33
C PRO A 195 -8.64 -10.98 7.90
N HIS A 196 -9.61 -11.22 7.03
CA HIS A 196 -10.50 -10.16 6.53
C HIS A 196 -11.86 -10.71 6.12
N ALA A 197 -12.92 -9.94 6.32
CA ALA A 197 -14.26 -10.34 5.91
C ALA A 197 -14.59 -9.83 4.49
N HIS A 198 -15.08 -10.74 3.64
CA HIS A 198 -15.80 -10.40 2.42
C HIS A 198 -17.29 -10.39 2.72
N LEU A 199 -17.96 -9.29 2.38
CA LEU A 199 -19.38 -9.07 2.66
C LEU A 199 -20.12 -8.74 1.35
N LEU A 200 -21.09 -9.56 1.00
CA LEU A 200 -21.95 -9.45 -0.18
C LEU A 200 -23.35 -8.98 0.24
N ILE A 201 -23.72 -7.76 -0.16
CA ILE A 201 -25.06 -7.19 0.07
C ILE A 201 -25.84 -7.18 -1.24
N ASN A 202 -27.07 -7.70 -1.22
CA ASN A 202 -27.98 -7.71 -2.36
C ASN A 202 -28.39 -6.28 -2.78
N GLY A 203 -28.75 -6.09 -4.04
CA GLY A 203 -29.17 -4.79 -4.58
C GLY A 203 -30.58 -4.35 -4.18
N VAL A 204 -31.35 -5.25 -3.57
CA VAL A 204 -32.63 -4.99 -2.90
C VAL A 204 -32.54 -5.47 -1.47
N ASP A 205 -33.24 -4.77 -0.58
CA ASP A 205 -33.35 -5.12 0.83
C ASP A 205 -34.55 -6.07 1.08
N ALA A 206 -34.70 -6.58 2.30
CA ALA A 206 -35.72 -7.56 2.66
C ALA A 206 -37.18 -7.04 2.55
N ARG A 207 -37.36 -5.75 2.24
CA ARG A 207 -38.66 -5.10 1.96
C ARG A 207 -38.82 -4.78 0.48
N GLY A 208 -37.94 -5.29 -0.38
CA GLY A 208 -37.90 -5.02 -1.82
C GLY A 208 -37.35 -3.62 -2.19
N LYS A 209 -36.92 -2.81 -1.22
CA LYS A 209 -36.42 -1.46 -1.48
C LYS A 209 -35.03 -1.53 -2.11
N LYS A 210 -34.83 -0.83 -3.23
CA LYS A 210 -33.52 -0.76 -3.93
C LYS A 210 -32.46 -0.15 -3.02
N VAL A 211 -31.36 -0.87 -2.83
CA VAL A 211 -30.20 -0.40 -2.07
C VAL A 211 -29.41 0.58 -2.93
N GLU A 212 -29.50 1.86 -2.59
CA GLU A 212 -28.95 3.00 -3.35
C GLU A 212 -27.95 3.85 -2.54
N CYS A 213 -27.85 3.59 -1.23
CA CYS A 213 -27.17 4.43 -0.24
C CYS A 213 -25.63 4.45 -0.33
N PHE A 214 -25.00 3.40 -0.88
CA PHE A 214 -23.53 3.23 -0.90
C PHE A 214 -22.80 4.13 -1.91
N ARG A 215 -22.93 5.45 -1.73
CA ARG A 215 -22.38 6.52 -2.59
C ARG A 215 -21.78 7.64 -1.74
N GLY A 216 -21.08 8.57 -2.39
CA GLY A 216 -20.66 9.85 -1.78
C GLY A 216 -19.89 9.71 -0.47
N THR A 217 -20.23 10.55 0.51
CA THR A 217 -19.58 10.65 1.82
C THR A 217 -19.71 9.37 2.65
N LEU A 218 -20.86 8.68 2.58
CA LEU A 218 -21.11 7.44 3.31
C LEU A 218 -20.02 6.40 3.03
N LEU A 219 -19.72 6.20 1.74
CA LEU A 219 -18.66 5.29 1.30
C LEU A 219 -17.25 5.83 1.58
N LYS A 220 -17.01 7.12 1.30
CA LYS A 220 -15.65 7.70 1.38
C LYS A 220 -15.12 7.78 2.81
N HIS A 221 -16.00 8.10 3.77
CA HIS A 221 -15.62 8.42 5.15
C HIS A 221 -16.39 7.57 6.17
N THR A 222 -17.73 7.61 6.16
CA THR A 222 -18.56 7.07 7.25
C THR A 222 -18.35 5.59 7.50
N ILE A 223 -18.42 4.74 6.47
CA ILE A 223 -18.25 3.27 6.62
C ILE A 223 -16.85 2.92 7.14
N ARG A 224 -15.83 3.66 6.73
CA ARG A 224 -14.44 3.43 7.16
C ARG A 224 -14.23 3.83 8.61
N GLU A 225 -14.77 4.97 9.04
CA GLU A 225 -14.68 5.39 10.43
C GLU A 225 -15.52 4.49 11.34
N MET A 226 -16.71 4.08 10.89
CA MET A 226 -17.56 3.11 11.59
C MET A 226 -16.85 1.76 11.78
N ALA A 227 -16.18 1.24 10.76
CA ALA A 227 -15.40 0.00 10.89
C ALA A 227 -14.24 0.14 11.89
N LYS A 228 -13.53 1.28 11.90
CA LYS A 228 -12.49 1.57 12.91
C LYS A 228 -13.06 1.68 14.33
N GLN A 229 -14.21 2.33 14.49
CA GLN A 229 -14.91 2.43 15.77
C GLN A 229 -15.27 1.03 16.29
N ILE A 230 -15.93 0.20 15.47
CA ILE A 230 -16.26 -1.19 15.82
C ILE A 230 -15.00 -1.98 16.19
N CYS A 231 -13.92 -1.90 15.41
CA CYS A 231 -12.66 -2.55 15.78
C CYS A 231 -12.14 -2.09 17.16
N THR A 232 -12.25 -0.79 17.46
CA THR A 232 -11.81 -0.20 18.73
C THR A 232 -12.72 -0.59 19.89
N GLU A 233 -14.00 -0.87 19.64
CA GLU A 233 -14.94 -1.37 20.65
C GLU A 233 -14.71 -2.86 20.93
N ILE A 234 -14.40 -3.67 19.90
CA ILE A 234 -14.15 -5.11 20.04
C ILE A 234 -12.79 -5.42 20.71
N LYS A 235 -11.73 -4.70 20.34
CA LYS A 235 -10.34 -4.97 20.82
C LYS A 235 -9.77 -3.90 21.75
N GLY A 236 -10.51 -2.82 22.02
CA GLY A 236 -9.97 -1.64 22.71
C GLY A 236 -9.08 -0.78 21.83
N GLU A 237 -8.56 0.30 22.42
CA GLU A 237 -7.54 1.15 21.79
C GLU A 237 -6.23 0.40 21.55
N ARG A 238 -5.55 0.71 20.43
CA ARG A 238 -4.22 0.20 20.12
C ARG A 238 -3.23 0.51 21.25
N THR A 239 -2.49 -0.51 21.64
CA THR A 239 -1.34 -0.41 22.54
C THR A 239 -0.23 0.46 21.92
N ILE A 240 0.71 0.90 22.75
CA ILE A 240 1.90 1.62 22.25
C ILE A 240 2.69 0.68 21.32
N GLU A 241 2.72 -0.61 21.65
CA GLU A 241 3.42 -1.69 20.96
C GLU A 241 2.82 -1.96 19.58
N GLU A 242 1.49 -2.03 19.46
CA GLU A 242 0.80 -2.11 18.15
C GLU A 242 1.06 -0.88 17.29
N ILE A 243 1.04 0.32 17.87
CA ILE A 243 1.33 1.56 17.13
C ILE A 243 2.80 1.57 16.67
N ARG A 244 3.74 1.11 17.51
CA ARG A 244 5.16 0.93 17.17
C ARG A 244 5.33 -0.07 16.01
N ALA A 245 4.65 -1.21 16.06
CA ALA A 245 4.70 -2.24 15.02
C ALA A 245 4.03 -1.82 13.69
N SER A 246 2.98 -1.00 13.75
CA SER A 246 2.36 -0.36 12.58
C SER A 246 3.33 0.65 11.94
N ILE A 247 3.99 1.45 12.76
CA ILE A 247 4.95 2.47 12.32
C ILE A 247 6.21 1.82 11.70
N SER A 248 6.80 0.81 12.34
CA SER A 248 8.05 0.18 11.88
C SER A 248 7.97 -0.44 10.49
N LYS A 249 6.76 -0.82 10.04
CA LYS A 249 6.46 -1.33 8.68
C LYS A 249 6.35 -0.23 7.60
N LEU A 250 6.24 1.06 7.97
CA LEU A 250 6.05 2.16 7.00
C LEU A 250 7.15 2.30 5.93
N PRO A 251 8.45 2.05 6.21
CA PRO A 251 9.49 2.11 5.17
C PRO A 251 9.29 1.10 4.03
N GLU A 252 8.69 -0.05 4.33
CA GLU A 252 8.52 -1.19 3.40
C GLU A 252 7.14 -1.20 2.71
N ALA A 253 6.32 -0.16 2.92
CA ALA A 253 4.95 -0.13 2.42
C ALA A 253 4.90 0.13 0.90
N ASN A 254 4.25 -0.77 0.13
CA ASN A 254 3.99 -0.62 -1.31
C ASN A 254 2.87 0.40 -1.62
N ARG A 255 2.93 1.56 -0.97
CA ARG A 255 2.00 2.68 -1.12
C ARG A 255 2.69 3.97 -0.70
N TYR A 256 2.18 5.10 -1.20
CA TYR A 256 2.62 6.40 -0.73
C TYR A 256 2.30 6.58 0.76
N CYS A 257 3.28 7.05 1.54
CA CYS A 257 3.19 7.26 2.97
C CYS A 257 3.82 8.60 3.39
N THR A 258 3.78 8.92 4.68
CA THR A 258 4.29 10.21 5.21
C THR A 258 5.80 10.38 5.04
N LEU A 259 6.57 9.29 4.87
CA LEU A 259 8.02 9.35 4.61
C LEU A 259 8.33 9.88 3.21
N ASP A 260 7.48 9.56 2.23
CA ASP A 260 7.66 9.94 0.83
C ASP A 260 7.54 11.46 0.63
N LYS A 261 6.72 12.14 1.45
CA LYS A 261 6.70 13.60 1.54
C LYS A 261 8.08 14.19 1.86
N ALA A 262 8.88 13.53 2.68
CA ALA A 262 10.22 14.01 3.03
C ALA A 262 11.20 13.75 1.88
N ILE A 263 11.11 12.57 1.24
CA ILE A 263 11.90 12.25 0.06
C ILE A 263 11.67 13.33 -1.01
N SER A 264 10.42 13.70 -1.27
CA SER A 264 10.05 14.81 -2.15
C SER A 264 10.69 16.15 -1.73
N LEU A 265 10.54 16.57 -0.47
CA LEU A 265 11.11 17.82 0.06
C LEU A 265 12.65 17.90 0.02
N TYR A 266 13.36 16.76 0.10
CA TYR A 266 14.82 16.69 0.03
C TYR A 266 15.34 16.30 -1.36
N SER A 267 14.45 16.05 -2.33
CA SER A 267 14.83 15.73 -3.71
C SER A 267 15.18 17.00 -4.50
N TYR A 268 16.13 16.88 -5.43
CA TYR A 268 16.56 17.97 -6.30
C TYR A 268 16.89 17.43 -7.69
N VAL A 269 16.72 18.26 -8.72
CA VAL A 269 17.08 17.89 -10.10
C VAL A 269 18.60 17.78 -10.22
N SER A 270 19.10 16.64 -10.70
CA SER A 270 20.53 16.41 -10.83
C SER A 270 21.04 16.91 -12.18
N LYS A 271 21.81 18.00 -12.19
CA LYS A 271 22.37 18.59 -13.44
C LYS A 271 23.22 17.62 -14.26
N ASN A 272 23.75 16.57 -13.64
CA ASN A 272 24.68 15.61 -14.25
C ASN A 272 24.03 14.22 -14.46
N ASN A 273 22.69 14.10 -14.43
CA ASN A 273 22.04 12.82 -14.73
C ASN A 273 21.60 12.78 -16.20
N GLU A 274 22.33 11.99 -17.01
CA GLU A 274 22.02 11.74 -18.42
C GLU A 274 20.71 10.95 -18.59
N ASN A 275 20.32 10.18 -17.56
CA ASN A 275 19.14 9.34 -17.61
C ASN A 275 17.86 10.13 -17.28
N LYS A 276 17.18 10.61 -18.33
CA LYS A 276 15.87 11.30 -18.26
C LYS A 276 14.75 10.49 -17.59
N ASN A 277 14.93 9.19 -17.35
CA ASN A 277 13.98 8.41 -16.57
C ASN A 277 14.15 8.58 -15.06
N TYR A 278 15.23 9.21 -14.59
CA TYR A 278 15.55 9.41 -13.17
C TYR A 278 16.06 10.85 -12.85
N GLU A 279 15.37 11.87 -13.35
CA GLU A 279 15.82 13.29 -13.36
C GLU A 279 16.10 13.88 -11.95
N THR A 280 15.32 13.45 -10.95
CA THR A 280 15.45 13.90 -9.56
C THR A 280 16.29 12.94 -8.74
N CYS A 281 17.18 13.44 -7.90
CA CYS A 281 17.93 12.63 -6.94
C CYS A 281 17.76 13.15 -5.51
N VAL A 282 18.07 12.28 -4.55
CA VAL A 282 17.94 12.57 -3.12
C VAL A 282 19.10 11.93 -2.36
N ARG A 283 19.71 12.68 -1.44
CA ARG A 283 20.62 12.12 -0.43
C ARG A 283 19.80 11.71 0.79
N SER A 284 19.93 10.48 1.27
CA SER A 284 19.24 10.05 2.48
C SER A 284 19.69 10.90 3.67
N GLN A 285 18.74 11.47 4.42
CA GLN A 285 19.03 12.35 5.56
C GLN A 285 19.18 11.59 6.90
N ASN A 286 18.79 10.31 6.94
CA ASN A 286 18.93 9.40 8.07
C ASN A 286 18.69 7.94 7.60
N GLU A 287 18.90 6.98 8.51
CA GLU A 287 18.82 5.53 8.25
C GLU A 287 17.43 5.04 7.82
N ILE A 288 16.35 5.62 8.36
CA ILE A 288 14.98 5.28 7.96
C ILE A 288 14.73 5.71 6.51
N MET A 289 15.33 6.85 6.11
CA MET A 289 15.14 7.40 4.76
C MET A 289 15.91 6.53 3.79
N TYR A 290 17.12 6.13 4.16
CA TYR A 290 17.89 5.12 3.47
C TYR A 290 17.11 3.81 3.32
N LYS A 291 16.52 3.26 4.39
CA LYS A 291 15.68 2.06 4.35
C LYS A 291 14.48 2.22 3.40
N ARG A 292 13.79 3.36 3.44
CA ARG A 292 12.71 3.67 2.50
C ARG A 292 13.19 3.75 1.05
N LEU A 293 14.33 4.38 0.81
CA LEU A 293 14.92 4.51 -0.53
C LEU A 293 15.40 3.16 -1.09
N CYS A 294 16.02 2.30 -0.28
CA CYS A 294 16.30 0.91 -0.66
C CYS A 294 15.02 0.09 -0.94
N HIS A 295 13.90 0.37 -0.25
CA HIS A 295 12.62 -0.25 -0.60
C HIS A 295 12.09 0.27 -1.95
N LEU A 296 12.17 1.58 -2.20
CA LEU A 296 11.82 2.16 -3.51
C LEU A 296 12.70 1.59 -4.64
N GLU A 297 13.98 1.37 -4.38
CA GLU A 297 14.90 0.69 -5.29
C GLU A 297 14.50 -0.77 -5.54
N LYS A 298 14.16 -1.54 -4.49
CA LYS A 298 13.69 -2.93 -4.60
C LYS A 298 12.42 -3.07 -5.46
N ILE A 299 11.52 -2.10 -5.42
CA ILE A 299 10.31 -2.07 -6.29
C ILE A 299 10.55 -1.32 -7.62
N GLY A 300 11.80 -0.95 -7.90
CA GLY A 300 12.25 -0.35 -9.15
C GLY A 300 11.76 1.07 -9.40
N LEU A 301 11.51 1.88 -8.35
CA LEU A 301 11.17 3.31 -8.43
C LEU A 301 12.35 4.24 -8.08
N ALA A 302 13.50 3.67 -7.71
CA ALA A 302 14.74 4.37 -7.45
C ALA A 302 15.95 3.53 -7.87
N VAL A 303 17.12 4.15 -7.99
CA VAL A 303 18.41 3.49 -8.24
C VAL A 303 19.46 4.12 -7.33
N LYS A 304 20.22 3.32 -6.56
CA LYS A 304 21.31 3.81 -5.72
C LYS A 304 22.57 4.10 -6.54
N ARG A 305 23.19 5.26 -6.31
CA ARG A 305 24.51 5.57 -6.89
C ARG A 305 25.61 4.82 -6.13
N LYS A 306 26.52 4.16 -6.87
CA LYS A 306 27.49 3.17 -6.34
C LYS A 306 28.20 3.56 -5.02
N ASN A 307 28.65 4.81 -4.86
CA ASN A 307 29.56 5.21 -3.78
C ASN A 307 28.94 6.15 -2.72
N ASN A 308 27.64 6.45 -2.79
CA ASN A 308 27.00 7.43 -1.91
C ASN A 308 25.64 6.94 -1.40
N ASN A 309 25.17 7.48 -0.28
CA ASN A 309 23.76 7.38 0.14
C ASN A 309 22.86 8.33 -0.69
N ILE A 310 23.05 8.34 -2.01
CA ILE A 310 22.30 9.12 -2.99
C ILE A 310 21.55 8.16 -3.89
N PHE A 311 20.26 8.42 -4.07
CA PHE A 311 19.37 7.65 -4.92
C PHE A 311 18.82 8.56 -6.01
N ASP A 312 18.81 8.07 -7.24
CA ASP A 312 18.10 8.68 -8.35
C ASP A 312 16.68 8.12 -8.35
N LEU A 313 15.67 9.00 -8.42
CA LEU A 313 14.25 8.67 -8.28
C LEU A 313 13.59 8.72 -9.64
N GLU A 314 12.74 7.73 -9.92
CA GLU A 314 12.09 7.59 -11.22
C GLU A 314 11.15 8.77 -11.55
N LYS A 315 11.05 9.13 -12.83
CA LYS A 315 10.06 10.11 -13.30
C LYS A 315 8.65 9.70 -12.83
N ASN A 316 7.96 10.63 -12.19
CA ASN A 316 6.64 10.43 -11.59
C ASN A 316 6.56 9.32 -10.51
N TRP A 317 7.65 9.03 -9.80
CA TRP A 317 7.69 8.00 -8.74
C TRP A 317 6.57 8.18 -7.69
N GLU A 318 6.26 9.42 -7.29
CA GLU A 318 5.16 9.69 -6.34
C GLU A 318 3.81 9.19 -6.84
N GLU A 319 3.50 9.43 -8.12
CA GLU A 319 2.25 9.01 -8.74
C GLU A 319 2.19 7.49 -8.92
N LYS A 320 3.29 6.87 -9.35
CA LYS A 320 3.42 5.40 -9.45
C LYS A 320 3.24 4.76 -8.08
N LEU A 321 3.82 5.33 -7.03
CA LEU A 321 3.71 4.84 -5.65
C LEU A 321 2.32 5.07 -5.02
N ARG A 322 1.60 6.11 -5.43
CA ARG A 322 0.15 6.26 -5.13
C ARG A 322 -0.68 5.22 -5.88
N SER A 323 -0.30 4.88 -7.12
CA SER A 323 -0.98 3.88 -7.94
C SER A 323 -0.81 2.47 -7.40
N LEU A 324 0.39 2.11 -6.95
CA LEU A 324 0.68 0.88 -6.19
C LEU A 324 -0.22 0.74 -4.95
N GLY A 325 -0.40 1.82 -4.19
CA GLY A 325 -1.27 1.82 -3.03
C GLY A 325 -2.78 1.77 -3.33
N ARG A 326 -3.17 2.04 -4.58
CA ARG A 326 -4.57 2.08 -5.03
C ARG A 326 -5.01 0.80 -5.74
N TYR A 327 -4.11 0.22 -6.53
CA TYR A 327 -4.35 -0.94 -7.39
C TYR A 327 -3.33 -2.04 -7.04
N SER A 328 -3.79 -3.15 -6.45
CA SER A 328 -2.91 -4.24 -5.99
C SER A 328 -2.17 -4.89 -7.16
N SER A 329 -2.81 -4.90 -8.33
CA SER A 329 -2.27 -5.47 -9.57
C SER A 329 -1.18 -4.60 -10.23
N TYR A 330 -1.00 -3.34 -9.83
CA TYR A 330 -0.12 -2.39 -10.55
C TYR A 330 1.37 -2.79 -10.51
N LEU A 331 1.87 -3.34 -9.39
CA LEU A 331 3.28 -3.76 -9.31
C LEU A 331 3.56 -4.94 -10.23
N LYS A 332 2.64 -5.92 -10.23
CA LYS A 332 2.70 -7.09 -11.10
C LYS A 332 2.60 -6.67 -12.56
N ALA A 333 1.64 -5.81 -12.90
CA ALA A 333 1.49 -5.21 -14.23
C ALA A 333 2.74 -4.48 -14.73
N ARG A 334 3.45 -3.80 -13.83
CA ARG A 334 4.70 -3.09 -14.13
C ARG A 334 5.89 -4.01 -14.39
N ASN A 335 5.94 -5.13 -13.69
CA ASN A 335 7.04 -6.10 -13.81
C ASN A 335 6.80 -7.10 -14.96
N ASP A 336 5.54 -7.37 -15.30
CA ASP A 336 5.12 -8.37 -16.29
C ASP A 336 4.96 -7.79 -17.72
N LEU A 337 5.42 -6.56 -18.00
CA LEU A 337 5.33 -5.93 -19.33
C LEU A 337 6.10 -6.74 -20.39
N LEU A 338 5.57 -6.78 -21.62
CA LEU A 338 6.12 -7.59 -22.71
C LEU A 338 6.95 -6.79 -23.72
N PHE A 339 6.60 -5.53 -23.96
CA PHE A 339 7.14 -4.73 -25.08
C PHE A 339 7.72 -3.38 -24.66
N THR A 340 7.37 -2.89 -23.47
CA THR A 340 7.66 -1.52 -23.04
C THR A 340 8.43 -1.50 -21.72
N SER A 341 9.20 -0.43 -21.50
CA SER A 341 9.91 -0.25 -20.23
C SER A 341 8.94 -0.03 -19.06
N ASN A 342 9.27 -0.63 -17.91
CA ASN A 342 8.54 -0.45 -16.65
C ASN A 342 8.46 1.01 -16.16
N VAL A 343 9.36 1.88 -16.66
CA VAL A 343 9.35 3.32 -16.39
C VAL A 343 8.25 4.06 -17.16
N GLU A 344 7.76 3.50 -18.27
CA GLU A 344 6.76 4.14 -19.13
C GLU A 344 5.32 3.80 -18.72
N LEU A 345 5.13 2.80 -17.85
CA LEU A 345 3.81 2.45 -17.34
C LEU A 345 3.23 3.58 -16.49
N LYS A 346 2.09 4.10 -16.92
CA LYS A 346 1.26 5.06 -16.18
C LYS A 346 -0.17 4.57 -16.03
N VAL A 347 -0.90 5.07 -15.02
CA VAL A 347 -2.34 4.86 -14.94
C VAL A 347 -3.03 5.74 -15.98
N PHE A 348 -3.86 5.14 -16.83
CA PHE A 348 -4.70 5.88 -17.77
C PHE A 348 -5.76 6.70 -17.03
N LYS A 349 -5.80 8.01 -17.27
CA LYS A 349 -6.79 8.92 -16.68
C LYS A 349 -7.86 9.32 -17.70
N GLY A 350 -7.52 9.32 -18.99
CA GLY A 350 -8.41 9.78 -20.05
C GLY A 350 -8.77 11.27 -19.87
N GLU A 351 -7.81 12.06 -19.42
CA GLU A 351 -7.94 13.52 -19.25
C GLU A 351 -7.44 14.22 -20.51
N ASN A 352 -7.99 15.40 -20.83
CA ASN A 352 -7.56 16.24 -21.97
C ASN A 352 -7.48 15.50 -23.33
N GLY A 353 -8.44 14.61 -23.61
CA GLY A 353 -8.47 13.81 -24.84
C GLY A 353 -7.43 12.68 -24.91
N GLU A 354 -6.77 12.32 -23.80
CA GLU A 354 -5.82 11.21 -23.75
C GLU A 354 -6.46 9.90 -24.29
N SER A 355 -5.81 9.32 -25.30
CA SER A 355 -6.10 7.98 -25.80
C SER A 355 -4.90 7.05 -25.58
N ALA A 356 -5.16 5.82 -25.14
CA ALA A 356 -4.20 4.74 -25.00
C ALA A 356 -4.36 3.75 -26.16
N LYS A 357 -3.47 3.83 -27.15
CA LYS A 357 -3.47 2.96 -28.34
C LYS A 357 -2.36 1.92 -28.20
N GLY A 358 -2.66 0.64 -28.43
CA GLY A 358 -1.68 -0.45 -28.35
C GLY A 358 -2.32 -1.83 -28.25
N ILE A 359 -1.53 -2.84 -27.90
CA ILE A 359 -1.99 -4.23 -27.72
C ILE A 359 -2.30 -4.47 -26.24
N ILE A 360 -3.40 -5.17 -25.92
CA ILE A 360 -3.67 -5.63 -24.56
C ILE A 360 -2.77 -6.82 -24.23
N THR A 361 -1.79 -6.64 -23.34
CA THR A 361 -0.81 -7.68 -22.98
C THR A 361 -1.14 -8.40 -21.67
N LYS A 362 -1.90 -7.78 -20.77
CA LYS A 362 -2.38 -8.40 -19.52
C LYS A 362 -3.82 -7.98 -19.20
N ILE A 363 -4.54 -8.87 -18.53
CA ILE A 363 -5.89 -8.64 -18.03
C ILE A 363 -5.96 -9.05 -16.56
N TYR A 364 -6.34 -8.11 -15.70
CA TYR A 364 -6.56 -8.31 -14.28
C TYR A 364 -8.06 -8.26 -13.96
N LYS A 365 -8.55 -9.20 -13.16
CA LYS A 365 -9.97 -9.28 -12.79
C LYS A 365 -10.11 -9.43 -11.29
N MET A 366 -11.03 -8.66 -10.72
CA MET A 366 -11.30 -8.58 -9.27
C MET A 366 -11.73 -9.92 -8.65
N ASN A 367 -12.27 -10.83 -9.46
CA ASN A 367 -12.73 -12.14 -9.01
C ASN A 367 -11.60 -13.20 -8.98
N TYR A 368 -10.34 -12.81 -9.23
CA TYR A 368 -9.14 -13.56 -8.86
C TYR A 368 -8.46 -12.84 -7.69
N GLU A 369 -8.23 -13.50 -6.56
CA GLU A 369 -7.79 -12.82 -5.33
C GLU A 369 -6.42 -12.12 -5.42
N GLU A 370 -5.56 -12.51 -6.38
CA GLU A 370 -4.32 -11.78 -6.67
C GLU A 370 -4.57 -10.33 -7.14
N SER A 371 -5.72 -10.05 -7.76
CA SER A 371 -6.09 -8.73 -8.21
C SER A 371 -7.36 -8.25 -7.53
N TRP A 372 -7.26 -7.12 -6.84
CA TRP A 372 -8.41 -6.45 -6.25
C TRP A 372 -9.06 -5.50 -7.28
N ASP A 373 -8.58 -5.57 -8.53
CA ASP A 373 -8.83 -4.64 -9.62
C ASP A 373 -9.38 -5.36 -10.85
N ASN A 374 -10.33 -4.69 -11.52
CA ASN A 374 -10.60 -4.96 -12.92
C ASN A 374 -9.73 -3.96 -13.68
N ALA A 375 -8.75 -4.45 -14.45
CA ALA A 375 -7.83 -3.61 -15.21
C ALA A 375 -7.33 -4.34 -16.45
N ILE A 376 -6.90 -3.59 -17.46
CA ILE A 376 -6.14 -4.10 -18.59
C ILE A 376 -4.81 -3.35 -18.68
N VAL A 377 -3.78 -4.00 -19.21
CA VAL A 377 -2.51 -3.36 -19.57
C VAL A 377 -2.46 -3.26 -21.07
N VAL A 378 -2.28 -2.03 -21.57
CA VAL A 378 -2.11 -1.73 -23.00
C VAL A 378 -0.67 -1.31 -23.23
N GLU A 379 0.01 -1.93 -24.19
CA GLU A 379 1.40 -1.63 -24.56
C GLU A 379 1.50 -1.22 -26.03
N ASN A 380 2.21 -0.12 -26.27
CA ASN A 380 2.54 0.37 -27.61
C ASN A 380 4.05 0.23 -27.83
N LYS A 381 4.43 -0.76 -28.64
CA LYS A 381 5.82 -1.08 -28.97
C LYS A 381 6.49 0.04 -29.79
N ALA A 382 5.75 0.71 -30.68
CA ALA A 382 6.29 1.75 -31.56
C ALA A 382 6.58 3.07 -30.80
N GLU A 383 5.71 3.45 -29.87
CA GLU A 383 5.88 4.66 -29.06
C GLU A 383 6.64 4.44 -27.74
N ASN A 384 6.94 3.18 -27.40
CA ASN A 384 7.41 2.73 -26.07
C ASN A 384 6.57 3.34 -24.93
N LYS A 385 5.24 3.17 -25.00
CA LYS A 385 4.30 3.67 -23.99
C LYS A 385 3.40 2.55 -23.48
N SER A 386 3.15 2.51 -22.17
CA SER A 386 2.21 1.57 -21.59
C SER A 386 1.25 2.21 -20.60
N TRP A 387 0.04 1.65 -20.56
CA TRP A 387 -1.05 2.15 -19.75
C TRP A 387 -1.65 1.03 -18.92
N PHE A 388 -1.68 1.23 -17.61
CA PHE A 388 -2.54 0.48 -16.70
C PHE A 388 -3.92 1.14 -16.72
N ILE A 389 -4.91 0.46 -17.28
CA ILE A 389 -6.25 1.00 -17.50
C ILE A 389 -7.21 0.34 -16.50
N PRO A 390 -7.55 1.01 -15.38
CA PRO A 390 -8.57 0.52 -14.47
C PRO A 390 -9.95 0.63 -15.14
N VAL A 391 -10.71 -0.47 -15.14
CA VAL A 391 -12.04 -0.55 -15.75
C VAL A 391 -13.09 -0.91 -14.71
N HIS A 392 -14.31 -0.40 -14.86
CA HIS A 392 -15.38 -0.65 -13.88
C HIS A 392 -15.96 -2.06 -14.03
N LYS A 393 -16.30 -2.45 -15.25
CA LYS A 393 -16.76 -3.81 -15.60
C LYS A 393 -15.61 -4.80 -15.62
N GLU A 394 -15.92 -6.09 -15.46
CA GLU A 394 -14.95 -7.16 -15.64
C GLU A 394 -14.52 -7.24 -17.12
N PRO A 395 -13.22 -7.17 -17.44
CA PRO A 395 -12.73 -7.30 -18.81
C PRO A 395 -12.90 -8.72 -19.36
N ASN A 396 -13.31 -8.83 -20.62
CA ASN A 396 -13.45 -10.11 -21.32
C ASN A 396 -12.05 -10.69 -21.63
N SER A 397 -11.81 -11.97 -21.32
CA SER A 397 -10.51 -12.62 -21.58
C SER A 397 -10.13 -12.62 -23.06
N ARG A 398 -11.12 -12.61 -23.97
CA ARG A 398 -10.88 -12.55 -25.43
C ARG A 398 -10.15 -11.28 -25.89
N LEU A 399 -10.15 -10.22 -25.07
CA LEU A 399 -9.42 -8.98 -25.37
C LEU A 399 -7.89 -9.14 -25.26
N LEU A 400 -7.39 -10.22 -24.66
CA LEU A 400 -5.96 -10.47 -24.54
C LEU A 400 -5.36 -10.65 -25.95
N GLY A 401 -4.35 -9.86 -26.28
CA GLY A 401 -3.76 -9.83 -27.61
C GLY A 401 -4.61 -9.15 -28.69
N ALA A 402 -5.59 -8.33 -28.33
CA ALA A 402 -6.25 -7.43 -29.27
C ALA A 402 -5.54 -6.06 -29.33
N GLU A 403 -5.45 -5.47 -30.51
CA GLU A 403 -5.14 -4.05 -30.66
C GLU A 403 -6.37 -3.21 -30.30
N VAL A 404 -6.16 -2.18 -29.50
CA VAL A 404 -7.21 -1.31 -28.99
C VAL A 404 -6.83 0.15 -29.04
N ASN A 405 -7.86 0.99 -29.16
CA ASN A 405 -7.82 2.40 -28.82
C ASN A 405 -8.72 2.64 -27.61
N CYS A 406 -8.12 2.92 -26.46
CA CYS A 406 -8.82 3.16 -25.21
C CYS A 406 -8.95 4.67 -24.94
N TYR A 407 -10.16 5.14 -24.71
CA TYR A 407 -10.46 6.56 -24.46
C TYR A 407 -11.62 6.70 -23.46
N LYS A 408 -11.80 7.91 -22.92
CA LYS A 408 -12.90 8.22 -21.98
C LYS A 408 -14.05 8.88 -22.75
N ARG A 409 -15.30 8.64 -22.34
CA ARG A 409 -16.45 9.44 -22.80
C ARG A 409 -16.65 10.64 -21.87
N ASP A 410 -17.01 11.78 -22.43
CA ASP A 410 -17.22 13.04 -21.68
C ASP A 410 -18.48 13.07 -20.80
N ASN A 411 -19.16 11.94 -20.62
CA ASN A 411 -20.43 11.82 -19.90
C ASN A 411 -20.30 11.76 -18.36
N GLY A 412 -19.28 12.42 -17.80
CA GLY A 412 -19.08 12.62 -16.36
C GLY A 412 -18.82 11.37 -15.51
N LYS A 413 -18.81 10.17 -16.10
CA LYS A 413 -18.55 8.89 -15.41
C LYS A 413 -17.20 8.33 -15.85
N PHE A 414 -16.47 7.67 -14.95
CA PHE A 414 -15.19 7.03 -15.24
C PHE A 414 -15.42 5.70 -16.00
N ASN A 415 -15.92 5.81 -17.23
CA ASN A 415 -16.21 4.72 -18.14
C ASN A 415 -15.23 4.77 -19.31
N THR A 416 -14.08 4.11 -19.16
CA THR A 416 -13.16 3.89 -20.28
C THR A 416 -13.83 3.02 -21.33
N VAL A 417 -13.85 3.50 -22.57
CA VAL A 417 -14.23 2.74 -23.75
C VAL A 417 -12.98 2.02 -24.25
N ILE A 418 -13.11 0.73 -24.51
CA ILE A 418 -12.10 -0.09 -25.19
C ILE A 418 -12.61 -0.31 -26.61
N HIS A 419 -12.07 0.40 -27.59
CA HIS A 419 -12.41 0.19 -28.99
C HIS A 419 -11.38 -0.76 -29.61
N VAL A 420 -11.78 -2.00 -29.91
CA VAL A 420 -10.90 -2.97 -30.58
C VAL A 420 -10.72 -2.54 -32.04
N THR A 421 -9.48 -2.35 -32.47
CA THR A 421 -9.13 -2.06 -33.87
C THR A 421 -8.79 -3.32 -34.64
N LYS A 422 -8.19 -4.33 -33.99
CA LYS A 422 -7.84 -5.63 -34.58
C LYS A 422 -7.82 -6.72 -33.51
N TRP A 423 -8.30 -7.91 -33.84
CA TRP A 423 -8.22 -9.09 -32.97
C TRP A 423 -6.96 -9.91 -33.26
N ASN A 424 -6.43 -10.59 -32.24
CA ASN A 424 -5.30 -11.54 -32.33
C ASN A 424 -4.05 -10.96 -33.02
N SER A 425 -3.52 -9.86 -32.49
CA SER A 425 -2.24 -9.25 -32.91
C SER A 425 -1.02 -9.74 -32.14
N LEU A 426 -1.21 -10.58 -31.11
CA LEU A 426 -0.15 -11.42 -30.58
C LEU A 426 -0.04 -12.65 -31.50
N GLU A 427 0.92 -12.62 -32.42
CA GLU A 427 1.46 -13.85 -33.02
C GLU A 427 2.06 -14.73 -31.91
N LYS A 428 1.99 -16.05 -32.10
CA LYS A 428 2.34 -17.06 -31.08
C LYS A 428 3.83 -17.10 -30.77
#